data_AF-A0A7Z3HVM4-F1
#
_entry.id   AF-A0A7Z3HVM4-F1
#
_cell.length_a   1.000
_cell.length_b   1.000
_cell.length_c   1.000
_cell.angle_alpha   90.00
_cell.angle_beta   90.00
_cell.angle_gamma   90.00
#
_symmetry.space_group_name_H-M   'P 1'
#
loop_
_entity.id
_entity.type
_entity.pdbx_description
1 polymer ?
#
loop_
_entity_poly.entity_id
_entity_poly.type
_entity_poly.pdbx_seq_one_letter_code
_entity_poly.pdbx_strand_id
1 'polypeptide(L)'
;MSLYEFTFVVQQGLLQQEVEEMVQELAVLLKSIKRDIIFRKVRNFLENNKFIKRELEIQSNAIQESLVDCSNFLENLVKILWIELAGDLSNLREVKLKIGKELKNGLKGLRVTQNFMKLSENSKQSAKSVFIRNVVNTLKENISENLVKVFQETLKDCEITNLDKLGKTLEILLENIEAPGLIKYEYWGLLDFAYPINKMKSGHYCMMCIDSTSSVMSEFIRRIKLNENVIRYLSVQVDKFSEGKSYMMNKQVEEQSA
;
A
#
# COMPACT_ATOMS: atom_id res chain seq x y z
N MET A 1 -0.58 4.21 -9.39
CA MET A 1 -1.55 3.96 -8.30
C MET A 1 -2.85 3.51 -8.92
N SER A 2 -3.15 2.21 -8.81
CA SER A 2 -4.44 1.66 -9.21
C SER A 2 -5.21 1.32 -7.94
N LEU A 3 -6.44 1.79 -7.84
CA LEU A 3 -7.29 1.50 -6.70
C LEU A 3 -8.15 0.28 -7.03
N TYR A 4 -8.26 -0.65 -6.10
CA TYR A 4 -9.04 -1.87 -6.25
C TYR A 4 -10.05 -1.99 -5.13
N GLU A 5 -11.30 -2.25 -5.49
CA GLU A 5 -12.30 -2.78 -4.57
C GLU A 5 -12.28 -4.30 -4.71
N PHE A 6 -11.89 -4.96 -3.62
CA PHE A 6 -11.76 -6.40 -3.55
C PHE A 6 -12.82 -6.97 -2.60
N THR A 7 -13.86 -7.56 -3.17
CA THR A 7 -14.93 -8.21 -2.41
C THR A 7 -14.70 -9.71 -2.43
N PHE A 8 -14.85 -10.36 -1.28
CA PHE A 8 -14.73 -11.81 -1.19
C PHE A 8 -15.72 -12.40 -0.19
N VAL A 9 -16.01 -13.68 -0.40
CA VAL A 9 -16.98 -14.45 0.37
C VAL A 9 -16.26 -15.61 1.04
N VAL A 10 -16.45 -15.72 2.34
CA VAL A 10 -15.81 -16.72 3.20
C VAL A 10 -16.83 -17.75 3.64
N GLN A 11 -16.37 -18.99 3.88
CA GLN A 11 -17.21 -20.10 4.34
C GLN A 11 -18.08 -19.74 5.55
N GLN A 12 -19.38 -20.08 5.49
CA GLN A 12 -20.38 -19.82 6.55
C GLN A 12 -20.06 -20.45 7.91
N GLY A 13 -19.14 -21.42 7.96
CA GLY A 13 -18.80 -22.15 9.18
C GLY A 13 -17.81 -21.41 10.08
N LEU A 14 -17.21 -20.32 9.59
CA LEU A 14 -16.25 -19.54 10.36
C LEU A 14 -16.94 -18.54 11.28
N LEU A 15 -16.31 -18.27 12.42
CA LEU A 15 -16.72 -17.20 13.32
C LEU A 15 -16.26 -15.85 12.77
N GLN A 16 -16.96 -14.78 13.15
CA GLN A 16 -16.58 -13.42 12.75
C GLN A 16 -15.12 -13.09 13.13
N GLN A 17 -14.65 -13.54 14.31
CA GLN A 17 -13.27 -13.34 14.74
C GLN A 17 -12.26 -14.00 13.80
N GLU A 18 -12.53 -15.22 13.34
CA GLU A 18 -11.68 -15.94 12.38
C GLU A 18 -11.66 -15.24 11.01
N VAL A 19 -12.79 -14.67 10.59
CA VAL A 19 -12.87 -13.85 9.36
C VAL A 19 -12.04 -12.57 9.50
N GLU A 20 -12.11 -11.90 10.64
CA GLU A 20 -11.32 -10.69 10.92
C GLU A 20 -9.82 -11.00 10.99
N GLU A 21 -9.43 -12.10 11.63
CA GLU A 21 -8.05 -12.58 11.66
C GLU A 21 -7.54 -12.87 10.25
N MET A 22 -8.33 -13.56 9.42
CA MET A 22 -7.97 -13.83 8.04
C MET A 22 -7.77 -12.53 7.24
N VAL A 23 -8.57 -11.48 7.47
CA VAL A 23 -8.37 -10.18 6.81
C VAL A 23 -7.03 -9.55 7.22
N GLN A 24 -6.63 -9.68 8.49
CA GLN A 24 -5.30 -9.22 8.92
C GLN A 24 -4.20 -10.03 8.25
N GLU A 25 -4.35 -11.34 8.13
CA GLU A 25 -3.41 -12.18 7.38
C GLU A 25 -3.29 -11.77 5.92
N LEU A 26 -4.42 -11.45 5.26
CA LEU A 26 -4.44 -10.95 3.88
C LEU A 26 -3.76 -9.57 3.76
N ALA A 27 -3.91 -8.70 4.76
CA ALA A 27 -3.21 -7.43 4.80
C ALA A 27 -1.68 -7.63 4.94
N VAL A 28 -1.24 -8.57 5.78
CA VAL A 28 0.18 -8.97 5.90
C VAL A 28 0.67 -9.62 4.60
N LEU A 29 -0.15 -10.42 3.95
CA LEU A 29 0.14 -11.06 2.68
C LEU A 29 0.46 -10.03 1.59
N LEU A 30 -0.36 -8.98 1.46
CA LEU A 30 -0.10 -7.87 0.54
C LEU A 30 1.29 -7.25 0.76
N LYS A 31 1.69 -7.06 2.02
CA LYS A 31 3.03 -6.54 2.38
C LYS A 31 4.14 -7.51 2.00
N SER A 32 3.95 -8.81 2.23
CA SER A 32 4.92 -9.84 1.86
C SER A 32 5.13 -9.90 0.34
N ILE A 33 4.04 -9.91 -0.44
CA ILE A 33 4.07 -9.94 -1.90
C ILE A 33 4.80 -8.71 -2.44
N LYS A 34 4.53 -7.54 -1.85
CA LYS A 34 5.23 -6.31 -2.19
C LYS A 34 6.73 -6.45 -1.97
N ARG A 35 7.15 -6.92 -0.80
CA ARG A 35 8.57 -7.16 -0.47
C ARG A 35 9.21 -8.10 -1.49
N ASP A 36 8.55 -9.21 -1.82
CA ASP A 36 9.06 -10.20 -2.78
C ASP A 36 9.24 -9.61 -4.18
N ILE A 37 8.27 -8.80 -4.65
CA ILE A 37 8.34 -8.14 -5.96
C ILE A 37 9.46 -7.11 -6.00
N ILE A 38 9.62 -6.30 -4.95
CA ILE A 38 10.71 -5.34 -4.83
C ILE A 38 12.04 -6.07 -4.84
N PHE A 39 12.17 -7.11 -4.03
CA PHE A 39 13.39 -7.92 -3.94
C PHE A 39 13.78 -8.54 -5.27
N ARG A 40 12.82 -9.14 -5.98
CA ARG A 40 13.06 -9.70 -7.32
C ARG A 40 13.52 -8.63 -8.32
N LYS A 41 12.91 -7.42 -8.28
CA LYS A 41 13.33 -6.31 -9.14
C LYS A 41 14.77 -5.86 -8.85
N VAL A 42 15.12 -5.69 -7.57
CA VAL A 42 16.47 -5.30 -7.12
C VAL A 42 17.49 -6.39 -7.50
N ARG A 43 17.17 -7.65 -7.25
CA ARG A 43 18.04 -8.78 -7.62
C ARG A 43 18.30 -8.83 -9.12
N ASN A 44 17.25 -8.80 -9.95
CA ASN A 44 17.40 -8.81 -11.41
C ASN A 44 18.27 -7.63 -11.90
N PHE A 45 18.12 -6.47 -11.28
CA PHE A 45 18.93 -5.29 -11.59
C PHE A 45 20.41 -5.51 -11.28
N LEU A 46 20.71 -6.08 -10.12
CA LEU A 46 22.05 -6.39 -9.68
C LEU A 46 22.71 -7.48 -10.56
N GLU A 47 21.98 -8.56 -10.86
CA GLU A 47 22.49 -9.66 -11.72
C GLU A 47 22.88 -9.18 -13.13
N ASN A 48 22.09 -8.27 -13.71
CA ASN A 48 22.37 -7.70 -15.04
C ASN A 48 23.67 -6.89 -15.12
N ASN A 49 24.23 -6.46 -13.98
CA ASN A 49 25.44 -5.64 -13.90
C ASN A 49 26.70 -6.43 -13.45
N LYS A 50 26.65 -7.77 -13.43
CA LYS A 50 27.81 -8.67 -13.21
C LYS A 50 28.63 -8.44 -11.92
N PHE A 51 27.99 -8.08 -10.81
CA PHE A 51 28.69 -7.97 -9.53
C PHE A 51 29.04 -9.36 -8.93
N ILE A 52 29.98 -9.40 -7.97
CA ILE A 52 30.41 -10.61 -7.26
C ILE A 52 29.28 -11.12 -6.33
N LYS A 53 28.96 -12.42 -6.40
CA LYS A 53 27.77 -13.05 -5.78
C LYS A 53 27.59 -12.81 -4.26
N ARG A 54 28.67 -12.64 -3.49
CA ARG A 54 28.60 -12.42 -2.02
C ARG A 54 28.36 -10.95 -1.63
N GLU A 55 29.06 -10.02 -2.28
CA GLU A 55 28.87 -8.57 -2.09
C GLU A 55 27.44 -8.16 -2.49
N LEU A 56 26.92 -8.81 -3.54
CA LEU A 56 25.57 -8.64 -4.03
C LEU A 56 24.48 -8.95 -3.03
N GLU A 57 24.60 -10.02 -2.25
CA GLU A 57 23.57 -10.44 -1.31
C GLU A 57 23.46 -9.46 -0.13
N ILE A 58 24.60 -9.00 0.39
CA ILE A 58 24.63 -8.04 1.52
C ILE A 58 24.05 -6.69 1.08
N GLN A 59 24.48 -6.17 -0.07
CA GLN A 59 23.99 -4.90 -0.61
C GLN A 59 22.53 -5.00 -1.04
N SER A 60 22.10 -6.10 -1.67
CA SER A 60 20.68 -6.32 -2.01
C SER A 60 19.78 -6.30 -0.78
N ASN A 61 20.24 -6.86 0.35
CA ASN A 61 19.47 -6.89 1.58
C ASN A 61 19.37 -5.49 2.22
N ALA A 62 20.47 -4.73 2.28
CA ALA A 62 20.46 -3.36 2.80
C ALA A 62 19.57 -2.42 1.96
N ILE A 63 19.63 -2.57 0.63
CA ILE A 63 18.78 -1.86 -0.32
C ILE A 63 17.31 -2.23 -0.09
N GLN A 64 17.02 -3.52 0.05
CA GLN A 64 15.67 -4.02 0.31
C GLN A 64 15.09 -3.47 1.63
N GLU A 65 15.84 -3.52 2.73
CA GLU A 65 15.38 -3.02 4.02
C GLU A 65 15.00 -1.55 3.94
N SER A 66 15.86 -0.72 3.33
CA SER A 66 15.58 0.70 3.10
C SER A 66 14.32 0.93 2.26
N LEU A 67 14.10 0.13 1.21
CA LEU A 67 12.90 0.22 0.37
C LEU A 67 11.63 -0.19 1.11
N VAL A 68 11.70 -1.27 1.89
CA VAL A 68 10.58 -1.77 2.70
C VAL A 68 10.20 -0.74 3.77
N ASP A 69 11.17 -0.10 4.41
CA ASP A 69 10.94 0.92 5.43
C ASP A 69 10.28 2.17 4.84
N CYS A 70 10.78 2.67 3.69
CA CYS A 70 10.11 3.76 2.97
C CYS A 70 8.68 3.40 2.55
N SER A 71 8.48 2.17 2.10
CA SER A 71 7.18 1.62 1.75
C SER A 71 6.21 1.62 2.94
N ASN A 72 6.66 1.11 4.09
CA ASN A 72 5.85 1.03 5.32
C ASN A 72 5.53 2.43 5.84
N PHE A 73 6.50 3.34 5.76
CA PHE A 73 6.32 4.74 6.10
C PHE A 73 5.21 5.39 5.26
N LEU A 74 5.24 5.19 3.94
CA LEU A 74 4.20 5.70 3.04
C LEU A 74 2.82 5.08 3.34
N GLU A 75 2.75 3.77 3.60
CA GLU A 75 1.49 3.11 3.98
C GLU A 75 0.90 3.72 5.27
N ASN A 76 1.73 3.92 6.29
CA ASN A 76 1.32 4.55 7.54
C ASN A 76 0.86 6.00 7.33
N LEU A 77 1.59 6.77 6.51
CA LEU A 77 1.23 8.15 6.21
C LEU A 77 -0.08 8.24 5.43
N VAL A 78 -0.33 7.35 4.46
CA VAL A 78 -1.62 7.28 3.75
C VAL A 78 -2.74 6.93 4.71
N LYS A 79 -2.55 5.96 5.61
CA LYS A 79 -3.54 5.60 6.64
C LYS A 79 -3.86 6.79 7.56
N ILE A 80 -2.83 7.48 8.04
CA ILE A 80 -2.99 8.68 8.87
C ILE A 80 -3.76 9.74 8.09
N LEU A 81 -3.33 10.09 6.87
CA LEU A 81 -4.03 11.08 6.03
C LEU A 81 -5.48 10.70 5.80
N TRP A 82 -5.78 9.43 5.54
CA TRP A 82 -7.13 8.95 5.30
C TRP A 82 -8.01 9.05 6.56
N ILE A 83 -7.48 8.71 7.73
CA ILE A 83 -8.18 8.81 9.03
C ILE A 83 -8.37 10.27 9.44
N GLU A 84 -7.34 11.09 9.32
CA GLU A 84 -7.33 12.49 9.78
C GLU A 84 -8.17 13.40 8.87
N LEU A 85 -8.15 13.16 7.55
CA LEU A 85 -8.95 13.94 6.56
C LEU A 85 -10.40 13.46 6.45
N ALA A 86 -10.75 12.33 7.07
CA ALA A 86 -12.13 11.96 7.34
C ALA A 86 -12.77 12.94 8.35
N GLY A 87 -11.98 13.53 9.25
CA GLY A 87 -12.35 14.69 10.06
C GLY A 87 -12.37 15.99 9.25
N ASP A 88 -13.11 17.00 9.71
CA ASP A 88 -13.21 18.28 9.03
C ASP A 88 -11.84 18.95 8.81
N LEU A 89 -11.66 19.53 7.61
CA LEU A 89 -10.45 20.22 7.14
C LEU A 89 -10.16 21.55 7.90
N SER A 90 -10.90 21.85 8.96
CA SER A 90 -10.75 23.05 9.79
C SER A 90 -9.37 23.13 10.46
N ASN A 91 -8.70 21.99 10.69
CA ASN A 91 -7.40 21.92 11.37
C ASN A 91 -6.21 21.57 10.45
N LEU A 92 -6.18 22.11 9.23
CA LEU A 92 -5.07 21.95 8.27
C LEU A 92 -3.66 22.23 8.88
N ARG A 93 -3.59 23.12 9.87
CA ARG A 93 -2.35 23.45 10.60
C ARG A 93 -1.90 22.30 11.53
N GLU A 94 -2.84 21.65 12.19
CA GLU A 94 -2.61 20.50 13.08
C GLU A 94 -2.21 19.26 12.26
N VAL A 95 -2.90 19.04 11.13
CA VAL A 95 -2.56 18.01 10.14
C VAL A 95 -1.12 18.20 9.64
N LYS A 96 -0.73 19.43 9.25
CA LYS A 96 0.65 19.74 8.84
C LYS A 96 1.68 19.45 9.95
N LEU A 97 1.38 19.79 11.21
CA LEU A 97 2.27 19.52 12.35
C LEU A 97 2.43 18.02 12.63
N LYS A 98 1.33 17.26 12.56
CA LYS A 98 1.33 15.81 12.80
C LYS A 98 2.06 15.05 11.69
N ILE A 99 1.83 15.42 10.43
CA ILE A 99 2.61 14.94 9.27
C ILE A 99 4.10 15.25 9.46
N GLY A 100 4.44 16.48 9.87
CA GLY A 100 5.83 16.86 10.14
C GLY A 100 6.49 16.04 11.25
N LYS A 101 5.74 15.70 12.31
CA LYS A 101 6.22 14.86 13.41
C LYS A 101 6.44 13.41 12.97
N GLU A 102 5.50 12.83 12.24
CA GLU A 102 5.61 11.47 11.70
C GLU A 102 6.74 11.36 10.68
N LEU A 103 6.90 12.34 9.79
CA LEU A 103 8.04 12.43 8.87
C LEU A 103 9.37 12.44 9.63
N LYS A 104 9.49 13.24 10.69
CA LYS A 104 10.71 13.32 11.49
C LYS A 104 11.03 12.01 12.25
N ASN A 105 10.01 11.25 12.63
CA ASN A 105 10.16 10.00 13.36
C ASN A 105 10.42 8.81 12.42
N GLY A 106 9.67 8.68 11.33
CA GLY A 106 9.78 7.57 10.38
C GLY A 106 11.00 7.65 9.48
N LEU A 107 11.50 8.85 9.20
CA LEU A 107 12.70 9.07 8.39
C LEU A 107 13.96 9.25 9.24
N LYS A 108 13.93 9.03 10.56
CA LYS A 108 15.10 9.26 11.43
C LYS A 108 16.30 8.37 11.08
N GLY A 109 16.08 7.25 10.38
CA GLY A 109 17.11 6.34 9.86
C GLY A 109 17.53 6.60 8.40
N LEU A 110 16.68 7.27 7.60
CA LEU A 110 17.01 7.69 6.24
C LEU A 110 17.53 9.13 6.31
N ARG A 111 18.71 9.44 5.76
CA ARG A 111 19.28 10.80 5.76
C ARG A 111 18.45 11.79 4.91
N VAL A 112 17.22 12.08 5.30
CA VAL A 112 16.27 12.90 4.54
C VAL A 112 16.24 14.30 5.14
N THR A 113 16.66 15.29 4.35
CA THR A 113 16.63 16.71 4.73
C THR A 113 15.25 17.33 4.52
N GLN A 114 14.87 18.19 5.46
CA GLN A 114 13.51 18.61 5.83
C GLN A 114 12.80 19.60 4.87
N ASN A 115 12.94 19.48 3.55
CA ASN A 115 12.40 20.48 2.62
C ASN A 115 10.96 20.20 2.10
N PHE A 116 10.10 19.59 2.92
CA PHE A 116 8.75 19.17 2.48
C PHE A 116 7.68 20.28 2.54
N MET A 117 8.02 21.49 3.00
CA MET A 117 7.06 22.57 3.25
C MET A 117 7.09 23.66 2.18
N LYS A 118 6.89 23.27 0.91
CA LYS A 118 6.32 24.17 -0.12
C LYS A 118 4.96 23.64 -0.57
N LEU A 119 4.08 23.34 0.38
CA LEU A 119 2.68 23.07 0.05
C LEU A 119 1.98 24.39 -0.26
N SER A 120 1.78 24.64 -1.56
CA SER A 120 1.04 25.78 -2.13
C SER A 120 -0.21 26.11 -1.33
N GLU A 121 -0.32 27.34 -0.85
CA GLU A 121 -1.46 27.86 -0.10
C GLU A 121 -2.70 28.13 -0.98
N ASN A 122 -2.61 27.85 -2.28
CA ASN A 122 -3.64 28.20 -3.25
C ASN A 122 -4.46 26.99 -3.70
N SER A 123 -5.29 26.44 -2.81
CA SER A 123 -6.45 25.66 -3.26
C SER A 123 -7.51 25.54 -2.16
N LYS A 124 -8.24 26.64 -1.89
CA LYS A 124 -9.48 26.61 -1.10
C LYS A 124 -10.60 25.75 -1.75
N GLN A 125 -10.31 24.98 -2.81
CA GLN A 125 -11.33 24.32 -3.63
C GLN A 125 -10.85 23.09 -4.42
N SER A 126 -9.79 22.40 -3.97
CA SER A 126 -9.46 21.08 -4.54
C SER A 126 -10.04 19.99 -3.63
N ALA A 127 -10.85 19.08 -4.16
CA ALA A 127 -11.44 17.95 -3.43
C ALA A 127 -10.41 17.23 -2.55
N LYS A 128 -10.81 16.74 -1.36
CA LYS A 128 -9.94 16.07 -0.36
C LYS A 128 -9.00 15.04 -0.99
N SER A 129 -9.50 14.26 -1.95
CA SER A 129 -8.75 13.26 -2.71
C SER A 129 -7.60 13.84 -3.55
N VAL A 130 -7.75 15.05 -4.09
CA VAL A 130 -6.70 15.76 -4.85
C VAL A 130 -5.59 16.23 -3.92
N PHE A 131 -5.94 16.73 -2.73
CA PHE A 131 -4.94 17.12 -1.73
C PHE A 131 -4.10 15.92 -1.27
N ILE A 132 -4.76 14.79 -0.94
CA ILE A 132 -4.07 13.55 -0.56
C ILE A 132 -3.12 13.12 -1.67
N ARG A 133 -3.60 13.07 -2.91
CA ARG A 133 -2.81 12.68 -4.07
C ARG A 133 -1.59 13.57 -4.24
N ASN A 134 -1.74 14.88 -4.12
CA ASN A 134 -0.64 15.83 -4.27
C ASN A 134 0.41 15.68 -3.16
N VAL A 135 -0.03 15.59 -1.89
CA VAL A 135 0.87 15.38 -0.75
C VAL A 135 1.62 14.07 -0.92
N VAL A 136 0.92 12.98 -1.23
CA VAL A 136 1.53 11.65 -1.43
C VAL A 136 2.51 11.65 -2.59
N ASN A 137 2.19 12.32 -3.71
CA ASN A 137 3.08 12.42 -4.87
C ASN A 137 4.35 13.22 -4.55
N THR A 138 4.23 14.39 -3.93
CA THR A 138 5.41 15.19 -3.52
C THR A 138 6.28 14.41 -2.54
N LEU A 139 5.67 13.63 -1.64
CA LEU A 139 6.41 12.83 -0.68
C LEU A 139 7.12 11.65 -1.34
N LYS A 140 6.46 11.03 -2.33
CA LYS A 140 7.02 9.96 -3.15
C LYS A 140 8.23 10.45 -3.97
N GLU A 141 8.14 11.63 -4.58
CA GLU A 141 9.26 12.26 -5.32
C GLU A 141 10.47 12.47 -4.41
N ASN A 142 10.26 13.12 -3.26
CA ASN A 142 11.33 13.37 -2.28
C ASN A 142 11.93 12.07 -1.71
N ILE A 143 11.13 11.05 -1.42
CA ILE A 143 11.64 9.73 -0.98
C ILE A 143 12.47 9.10 -2.10
N SER A 144 12.01 9.17 -3.34
CA SER A 144 12.71 8.60 -4.50
C SER A 144 14.07 9.26 -4.69
N GLU A 145 14.14 10.59 -4.67
CA GLU A 145 15.41 11.35 -4.77
C GLU A 145 16.40 10.97 -3.67
N ASN A 146 15.93 10.78 -2.44
CA ASN A 146 16.81 10.40 -1.33
C ASN A 146 17.26 8.94 -1.43
N LEU A 147 16.40 8.03 -1.86
CA LEU A 147 16.76 6.64 -2.10
C LEU A 147 17.79 6.48 -3.22
N VAL A 148 17.68 7.28 -4.29
CA VAL A 148 18.72 7.34 -5.34
C VAL A 148 20.07 7.71 -4.72
N LYS A 149 20.13 8.72 -3.85
CA LYS A 149 21.38 9.13 -3.17
C LYS A 149 21.93 8.03 -2.27
N VAL A 150 21.07 7.39 -1.48
CA VAL A 150 21.48 6.27 -0.60
C VAL A 150 22.02 5.12 -1.44
N PHE A 151 21.37 4.75 -2.55
CA PHE A 151 21.85 3.67 -3.40
C PHE A 151 23.11 4.01 -4.17
N GLN A 152 23.26 5.25 -4.61
CA GLN A 152 24.53 5.72 -5.15
C GLN A 152 25.63 5.61 -4.10
N GLU A 153 25.38 5.98 -2.84
CA GLU A 153 26.35 5.83 -1.75
C GLU A 153 26.69 4.36 -1.45
N THR A 154 25.70 3.47 -1.33
CA THR A 154 25.95 2.03 -1.08
C THR A 154 26.63 1.33 -2.24
N LEU A 155 26.42 1.80 -3.47
CA LEU A 155 26.98 1.21 -4.69
C LEU A 155 28.31 1.85 -5.12
N LYS A 156 28.74 2.95 -4.49
CA LYS A 156 30.08 3.56 -4.72
C LYS A 156 31.22 2.60 -4.43
N ASP A 157 31.02 1.69 -3.48
CA ASP A 157 32.02 0.68 -3.11
C ASP A 157 32.19 -0.42 -4.18
N CYS A 158 31.31 -0.45 -5.18
CA CYS A 158 31.43 -1.33 -6.32
C CYS A 158 32.10 -0.61 -7.49
N GLU A 159 33.06 -1.27 -8.16
CA GLU A 159 33.67 -0.78 -9.41
C GLU A 159 32.64 -0.80 -10.56
N ILE A 160 31.75 0.20 -10.61
CA ILE A 160 30.71 0.32 -11.63
C ILE A 160 31.21 1.23 -12.75
N THR A 161 31.40 0.66 -13.94
CA THR A 161 31.87 1.38 -15.13
C THR A 161 30.82 2.27 -15.81
N ASN A 162 29.56 2.25 -15.36
CA ASN A 162 28.45 3.03 -15.93
C ASN A 162 27.43 3.52 -14.87
N LEU A 163 27.88 4.39 -13.96
CA LEU A 163 27.06 4.98 -12.88
C LEU A 163 25.83 5.75 -13.40
N ASP A 164 25.92 6.38 -14.57
CA ASP A 164 24.83 7.19 -15.14
C ASP A 164 23.66 6.35 -15.65
N LYS A 165 23.93 5.14 -16.16
CA LYS A 165 22.89 4.20 -16.61
C LYS A 165 22.21 3.52 -15.41
N LEU A 166 22.99 3.27 -14.36
CA LEU A 166 22.54 2.75 -13.07
C LEU A 166 21.54 3.72 -12.43
N GLY A 167 21.90 5.02 -12.36
CA GLY A 167 21.05 6.08 -11.79
C GLY A 167 19.68 6.17 -12.46
N LYS A 168 19.64 6.24 -13.80
CA LYS A 168 18.38 6.30 -14.57
C LYS A 168 17.51 5.06 -14.38
N THR A 169 18.12 3.89 -14.23
CA THR A 169 17.37 2.64 -14.04
C THR A 169 16.85 2.52 -12.60
N LEU A 170 17.63 2.99 -11.62
CA LEU A 170 17.19 3.11 -10.23
C LEU A 170 16.06 4.11 -10.11
N GLU A 171 16.15 5.28 -10.74
CA GLU A 171 15.03 6.25 -10.81
C GLU A 171 13.74 5.60 -11.33
N ILE A 172 13.81 4.83 -12.41
CA ILE A 172 12.65 4.10 -12.94
C ILE A 172 12.12 3.05 -11.94
N LEU A 173 13.00 2.35 -11.21
CA LEU A 173 12.58 1.39 -10.18
C LEU A 173 11.95 2.07 -8.96
N LEU A 174 12.43 3.27 -8.61
CA LEU A 174 12.03 4.04 -7.43
C LEU A 174 10.78 4.89 -7.66
N GLU A 175 10.61 5.46 -8.86
CA GLU A 175 9.34 6.06 -9.31
C GLU A 175 8.18 5.05 -9.22
N ASN A 176 8.48 3.76 -9.26
CA ASN A 176 7.52 2.68 -9.10
C ASN A 176 7.41 2.11 -7.67
N ILE A 177 8.03 2.75 -6.67
CA ILE A 177 7.70 2.50 -5.25
C ILE A 177 6.31 3.06 -5.03
N GLU A 178 5.31 2.24 -5.30
CA GLU A 178 3.96 2.52 -4.86
C GLU A 178 3.83 2.19 -3.37
N ALA A 179 2.83 2.75 -2.73
CA ALA A 179 2.41 2.37 -1.39
C ALA A 179 1.25 1.36 -1.45
N PRO A 180 1.45 0.09 -1.89
CA PRO A 180 0.41 -0.90 -1.74
C PRO A 180 0.01 -1.06 -0.30
N GLY A 181 -1.29 -0.99 -0.04
CA GLY A 181 -1.81 -1.06 1.31
C GLY A 181 -3.30 -1.25 1.33
N LEU A 182 -3.77 -1.97 2.35
CA LEU A 182 -5.16 -1.98 2.74
C LEU A 182 -5.51 -0.59 3.30
N ILE A 183 -6.40 0.11 2.62
CA ILE A 183 -6.88 1.45 3.02
C ILE A 183 -8.10 1.33 3.92
N LYS A 184 -9.04 0.47 3.53
CA LYS A 184 -10.31 0.29 4.23
C LYS A 184 -10.76 -1.16 4.15
N TYR A 185 -11.36 -1.63 5.23
CA TYR A 185 -12.00 -2.94 5.31
C TYR A 185 -13.42 -2.77 5.81
N GLU A 186 -14.34 -3.55 5.26
CA GLU A 186 -15.71 -3.67 5.73
C GLU A 186 -16.14 -5.13 5.79
N TYR A 187 -16.71 -5.51 6.92
CA TYR A 187 -17.33 -6.82 7.13
C TYR A 187 -18.84 -6.68 6.98
N TRP A 188 -19.42 -7.20 5.89
CA TRP A 188 -20.85 -7.13 5.61
C TRP A 188 -21.67 -8.25 6.25
N GLY A 189 -21.09 -9.04 7.15
CA GLY A 189 -21.82 -10.10 7.85
C GLY A 189 -22.05 -11.37 7.03
N LEU A 190 -22.74 -12.31 7.68
CA LEU A 190 -23.22 -13.54 7.07
C LEU A 190 -24.49 -13.24 6.27
N LEU A 191 -24.44 -13.44 4.95
CA LEU A 191 -25.59 -13.21 4.06
C LEU A 191 -25.92 -14.47 3.27
N ASP A 192 -27.21 -14.68 3.05
CA ASP A 192 -27.70 -15.76 2.19
C ASP A 192 -27.40 -15.48 0.71
N PHE A 193 -26.97 -16.52 0.00
CA PHE A 193 -26.74 -16.48 -1.42
C PHE A 193 -28.06 -16.59 -2.19
N ALA A 194 -28.14 -15.95 -3.36
CA ALA A 194 -29.27 -16.14 -4.28
C ALA A 194 -29.41 -17.58 -4.77
N TYR A 195 -28.32 -18.34 -4.81
CA TYR A 195 -28.27 -19.76 -5.16
C TYR A 195 -27.10 -20.44 -4.44
N PRO A 196 -27.14 -21.76 -4.18
CA PRO A 196 -26.06 -22.44 -3.47
C PRO A 196 -24.73 -22.38 -4.22
N ILE A 197 -23.64 -22.09 -3.51
CA ILE A 197 -22.27 -22.06 -4.04
C ILE A 197 -21.44 -23.04 -3.22
N ASN A 198 -20.74 -23.98 -3.87
CA ASN A 198 -19.97 -25.03 -3.19
C ASN A 198 -20.77 -25.74 -2.07
N LYS A 199 -22.07 -26.00 -2.33
CA LYS A 199 -23.04 -26.62 -1.38
C LYS A 199 -23.41 -25.77 -0.15
N MET A 200 -22.88 -24.56 -0.02
CA MET A 200 -23.28 -23.60 1.02
C MET A 200 -24.42 -22.71 0.52
N LYS A 201 -25.27 -22.27 1.45
CA LYS A 201 -26.42 -21.39 1.17
C LYS A 201 -26.18 -19.95 1.63
N SER A 202 -25.21 -19.74 2.50
CA SER A 202 -24.78 -18.42 2.96
C SER A 202 -23.26 -18.36 3.05
N GLY A 203 -22.73 -17.17 3.31
CA GLY A 203 -21.31 -16.95 3.55
C GLY A 203 -21.04 -15.56 4.08
N HIS A 204 -19.86 -15.38 4.67
CA HIS A 204 -19.45 -14.09 5.21
C HIS A 204 -18.95 -13.20 4.09
N TYR A 205 -19.57 -12.04 3.92
CA TYR A 205 -19.18 -11.07 2.90
C TYR A 205 -18.21 -10.05 3.47
N CYS A 206 -17.12 -9.84 2.75
CA CYS A 206 -16.05 -8.92 3.13
C CYS A 206 -15.68 -8.04 1.94
N MET A 207 -15.31 -6.80 2.22
CA MET A 207 -14.77 -5.86 1.23
C MET A 207 -13.46 -5.24 1.73
N MET A 208 -12.47 -5.19 0.85
CA MET A 208 -11.19 -4.53 1.06
C MET A 208 -10.97 -3.48 -0.03
N CYS A 209 -10.71 -2.23 0.37
CA CYS A 209 -10.23 -1.18 -0.53
C CYS A 209 -8.71 -1.19 -0.49
N ILE A 210 -8.09 -1.52 -1.62
CA ILE A 210 -6.65 -1.76 -1.74
C ILE A 210 -6.09 -0.76 -2.75
N ASP A 211 -5.10 0.03 -2.36
CA ASP A 211 -4.21 0.69 -3.34
C ASP A 211 -3.10 -0.29 -3.66
N SER A 212 -2.86 -0.59 -4.94
CA SER A 212 -1.79 -1.50 -5.34
C SER A 212 -1.45 -1.41 -6.84
N THR A 213 -0.31 -1.98 -7.21
CA THR A 213 0.02 -2.22 -8.63
C THR A 213 -0.70 -3.46 -9.15
N SER A 214 -0.92 -3.51 -10.46
CA SER A 214 -1.46 -4.72 -11.13
C SER A 214 -0.62 -5.98 -10.84
N SER A 215 0.71 -5.86 -10.74
CA SER A 215 1.60 -7.00 -10.44
C SER A 215 1.41 -7.58 -9.04
N VAL A 216 1.31 -6.71 -8.02
CA VAL A 216 1.02 -7.13 -6.64
C VAL A 216 -0.39 -7.70 -6.56
N MET A 217 -1.37 -7.07 -7.22
CA MET A 217 -2.76 -7.54 -7.19
C MET A 217 -2.93 -8.92 -7.86
N SER A 218 -2.21 -9.16 -8.95
CA SER A 218 -2.22 -10.46 -9.64
C SER A 218 -1.68 -11.59 -8.75
N GLU A 219 -0.58 -11.33 -8.05
CA GLU A 219 -0.01 -12.30 -7.11
C GLU A 219 -0.89 -12.48 -5.86
N PHE A 220 -1.52 -11.41 -5.37
CA PHE A 220 -2.49 -11.46 -4.28
C PHE A 220 -3.68 -12.35 -4.64
N ILE A 221 -4.29 -12.12 -5.81
CA ILE A 221 -5.39 -12.95 -6.33
C ILE A 221 -4.95 -14.41 -6.48
N ARG A 222 -3.71 -14.66 -6.95
CA ARG A 222 -3.18 -16.03 -7.06
C ARG A 222 -3.16 -16.73 -5.70
N ARG A 223 -2.74 -16.04 -4.62
CA ARG A 223 -2.75 -16.60 -3.27
C ARG A 223 -4.15 -16.75 -2.69
N ILE A 224 -5.07 -15.82 -2.97
CA ILE A 224 -6.49 -15.96 -2.58
C ILE A 224 -7.12 -17.21 -3.18
N LYS A 225 -6.86 -17.50 -4.47
CA LYS A 225 -7.39 -18.72 -5.12
C LYS A 225 -6.96 -20.02 -4.43
N LEU A 226 -5.84 -20.00 -3.71
CA LEU A 226 -5.33 -21.16 -2.97
C LEU A 226 -5.91 -21.24 -1.56
N ASN A 227 -6.59 -20.20 -1.08
CA ASN A 227 -7.21 -20.19 0.24
C ASN A 227 -8.56 -20.90 0.19
N GLU A 228 -8.64 -22.06 0.83
CA GLU A 228 -9.84 -22.91 0.87
C GLU A 228 -11.02 -22.24 1.58
N ASN A 229 -10.75 -21.31 2.50
CA ASN A 229 -11.78 -20.57 3.24
C ASN A 229 -12.48 -19.54 2.36
N VAL A 230 -11.87 -19.10 1.26
CA VAL A 230 -12.46 -18.14 0.33
C VAL A 230 -13.22 -18.88 -0.78
N ILE A 231 -14.54 -18.72 -0.80
CA ILE A 231 -15.42 -19.41 -1.75
C ILE A 231 -15.45 -18.70 -3.10
N ARG A 232 -15.51 -17.37 -3.06
CA ARG A 232 -15.61 -16.52 -4.25
C ARG A 232 -14.99 -15.17 -3.94
N TYR A 233 -14.43 -14.53 -4.96
CA TYR A 233 -13.96 -13.17 -4.86
C TYR A 233 -14.22 -12.41 -6.17
N LEU A 234 -14.20 -11.09 -6.09
CA LEU A 234 -14.29 -10.16 -7.20
C LEU A 234 -13.31 -9.02 -6.94
N SER A 235 -12.52 -8.69 -7.94
CA SER A 235 -11.64 -7.52 -7.92
C SER A 235 -12.09 -6.57 -9.01
N VAL A 236 -12.36 -5.32 -8.65
CA VAL A 236 -12.73 -4.25 -9.57
C VAL A 236 -11.73 -3.12 -9.42
N GLN A 237 -11.14 -2.69 -10.52
CA GLN A 237 -10.33 -1.47 -10.53
C GLN A 237 -11.26 -0.25 -10.57
N VAL A 238 -11.03 0.71 -9.68
CA VAL A 238 -11.85 1.91 -9.53
C VAL A 238 -10.99 3.17 -9.64
N ASP A 239 -11.60 4.29 -10.03
CA ASP A 239 -10.92 5.58 -10.10
C ASP A 239 -10.81 6.26 -8.72
N LYS A 240 -11.77 5.98 -7.82
CA LYS A 240 -11.86 6.53 -6.47
C LYS A 240 -12.64 5.59 -5.56
N PHE A 241 -12.28 5.54 -4.28
CA PHE A 241 -13.10 4.87 -3.26
C PHE A 241 -14.29 5.73 -2.85
N SER A 242 -15.39 5.07 -2.48
CA SER A 242 -16.54 5.73 -1.86
C SER A 242 -16.17 6.34 -0.51
N GLU A 243 -16.57 7.58 -0.28
CA GLU A 243 -16.44 8.23 1.04
C GLU A 243 -17.44 7.64 2.03
N GLY A 244 -17.04 7.47 3.29
CA GLY A 244 -17.92 6.92 4.34
C GLY A 244 -18.09 5.40 4.26
N LYS A 245 -19.14 4.88 4.90
CA LYS A 245 -19.52 3.46 4.91
C LYS A 245 -20.22 3.07 3.61
N SER A 246 -20.05 1.83 3.14
CA SER A 246 -20.79 1.35 1.98
C SER A 246 -22.30 1.26 2.23
N TYR A 247 -23.05 1.17 1.14
CA TYR A 247 -24.50 0.93 1.18
C TYR A 247 -24.84 -0.34 2.00
N MET A 248 -24.09 -1.42 1.81
CA MET A 248 -24.31 -2.68 2.54
C MET A 248 -24.18 -2.47 4.05
N MET A 249 -23.19 -1.67 4.47
CA MET A 249 -22.96 -1.39 5.87
C MET A 249 -24.00 -0.46 6.49
N ASN A 250 -24.47 0.54 5.74
CA ASN A 250 -25.56 1.40 6.19
C ASN A 250 -26.87 0.63 6.33
N LYS A 251 -27.19 -0.23 5.37
CA LYS A 251 -28.38 -1.08 5.40
C LYS A 251 -28.41 -1.97 6.66
N GLN A 252 -27.28 -2.55 7.05
CA GLN A 252 -27.22 -3.36 8.26
C GLN A 252 -27.43 -2.56 9.53
N VAL A 253 -26.89 -1.34 9.59
CA VAL A 253 -27.10 -0.45 10.74
C VAL A 253 -28.58 -0.09 10.87
N GLU A 254 -29.25 0.20 9.75
CA GLU A 254 -30.70 0.46 9.72
C GLU A 254 -31.51 -0.76 10.18
N GLU A 255 -31.18 -1.96 9.70
CA GLU A 255 -31.85 -3.21 10.09
C GLU A 255 -31.63 -3.59 11.57
N GLN A 256 -30.49 -3.19 12.17
CA GLN A 256 -30.21 -3.42 13.59
C GLN A 256 -30.86 -2.39 14.53
N SER A 257 -31.28 -1.23 14.01
CA SER A 257 -31.87 -0.14 14.79
C SER A 257 -33.40 -0.06 14.67
N ALA A 258 -34.00 -0.88 13.80
CA ALA A 258 -35.44 -1.11 13.67
C ALA A 258 -35.92 -2.27 14.56
#